data_AF-A0AA41ZAW0-F1
#
_entry.id   AF-A0AA41ZAW0-F1
#
_cell.length_a   1.000
_cell.length_b   1.000
_cell.length_c   1.000
_cell.angle_alpha   90.00
_cell.angle_beta   90.00
_cell.angle_gamma   90.00
#
_symmetry.space_group_name_H-M   'P 1'
#
loop_
_entity.id
_entity.type
_entity.pdbx_description
1 polymer ?
#
loop_
_entity_poly.entity_id
_entity_poly.type
_entity_poly.pdbx_seq_one_letter_code
_entity_poly.pdbx_strand_id
1 'polypeptide(L)' 'MIVTVEAPAAHLYFVQLHMAYETTRYSDNFFDLLPGERRTIVLRDASGRLRARDVTVRSC' A
#
# COMPACT_ATOMS: atom_id res chain seq x y z
N MET A 1 -5.07 -8.73 -5.12
CA MET A 1 -5.86 -7.71 -4.39
C MET A 1 -5.42 -6.33 -4.84
N ILE A 2 -6.32 -5.35 -4.87
CA ILE A 2 -6.02 -3.97 -5.25
C ILE A 2 -6.30 -3.07 -4.04
N VAL A 3 -5.39 -2.14 -3.74
CA VAL A 3 -5.51 -1.15 -2.66
C VAL A 3 -5.24 0.23 -3.25
N THR A 4 -6.04 1.22 -2.87
CA THR A 4 -5.78 2.63 -3.21
C THR A 4 -5.40 3.38 -1.94
N VAL A 5 -4.26 4.07 -1.98
CA VAL A 5 -3.80 4.97 -0.92
C VAL A 5 -3.94 6.40 -1.40
N GLU A 6 -4.41 7.28 -0.53
CA GLU A 6 -4.64 8.70 -0.81
C GLU A 6 -3.93 9.57 0.22
N ALA A 7 -3.36 10.68 -0.24
CA ALA A 7 -2.80 11.73 0.58
C ALA A 7 -3.73 12.95 0.56
N PRO A 8 -4.76 13.02 1.42
CA PRO A 8 -5.86 13.97 1.22
C PRO A 8 -5.44 15.45 1.36
N ALA A 9 -4.45 15.77 2.21
CA ALA A 9 -4.11 17.16 2.51
C ALA A 9 -2.62 17.43 2.77
N ALA A 10 -1.80 16.41 2.95
CA ALA A 10 -0.38 16.55 3.29
C ALA A 10 0.47 15.63 2.42
N HIS A 11 1.73 16.03 2.20
CA HIS A 11 2.71 15.17 1.56
C HIS A 11 2.97 13.96 2.47
N LEU A 12 2.87 12.74 1.93
CA LEU A 12 3.22 11.51 2.63
C LEU A 12 4.53 10.98 2.08
N TYR A 13 5.57 10.95 2.92
CA TYR A 13 6.87 10.41 2.53
C TYR A 13 6.96 8.92 2.82
N PHE A 14 7.65 8.19 1.94
CA PHE A 14 7.96 6.76 2.12
C PHE A 14 6.74 5.92 2.51
N VAL A 15 5.61 6.13 1.82
CA VAL A 15 4.39 5.38 2.04
C VAL A 15 4.68 3.89 1.88
N GLN A 16 4.49 3.16 2.97
CA GLN A 16 4.77 1.74 3.06
C GLN A 16 3.48 0.97 3.35
N LEU A 17 3.18 0.00 2.47
CA LEU A 17 2.20 -1.03 2.70
C LEU A 17 2.89 -2.25 3.31
N HIS A 18 2.32 -2.76 4.39
CA HIS A 18 2.79 -3.96 5.08
C HIS A 18 1.65 -4.98 5.22
N MET A 19 1.97 -6.25 4.95
CA MET A 19 1.12 -7.42 5.11
C MET A 19 1.82 -8.43 6.01
N ALA A 20 1.05 -9.18 6.80
CA ALA A 20 1.58 -10.24 7.66
C ALA A 20 2.21 -11.43 6.88
N TYR A 21 1.90 -11.57 5.59
CA TYR A 21 2.41 -12.66 4.76
C TYR A 21 3.68 -12.22 4.02
N GLU A 22 4.81 -12.80 4.39
CA GLU A 22 6.15 -12.51 3.83
C GLU A 22 6.25 -12.78 2.31
N THR A 23 5.41 -13.65 1.78
CA THR A 23 5.34 -13.98 0.35
C THR A 23 4.60 -12.94 -0.48
N THR A 24 4.01 -11.91 0.14
CA THR A 24 3.30 -10.85 -0.57
C THR A 24 4.26 -10.08 -1.49
N ARG A 25 3.80 -9.83 -2.71
CA ARG A 25 4.46 -8.97 -3.70
C ARG A 25 3.59 -7.75 -3.97
N TYR A 26 4.24 -6.60 -4.06
CA TYR A 26 3.62 -5.30 -4.27
C TYR A 26 4.04 -4.77 -5.64
N SER A 27 3.11 -4.20 -6.41
CA SER A 27 3.47 -3.51 -7.65
C SER A 27 4.27 -2.23 -7.41
N ASP A 28 4.07 -1.61 -6.24
CA ASP A 28 4.75 -0.41 -5.78
C ASP A 28 4.73 -0.39 -4.24
N ASN A 29 5.79 0.11 -3.62
CA ASN A 29 5.93 0.27 -2.17
C ASN A 29 7.08 1.24 -1.89
N PHE A 30 7.05 1.95 -0.76
CA PHE A 30 8.02 3.01 -0.44
C PHE A 30 8.01 4.16 -1.47
N PHE A 31 6.84 4.72 -1.73
CA PHE A 31 6.64 5.85 -2.64
C PHE A 31 6.18 7.09 -1.89
N ASP A 32 6.35 8.25 -2.51
CA ASP A 32 5.80 9.50 -1.99
C ASP A 32 4.44 9.80 -2.62
N LEU A 33 3.58 10.52 -1.87
CA LEU A 33 2.32 11.08 -2.37
C LEU A 33 2.24 12.56 -2.07
N LEU A 34 1.94 13.36 -3.10
CA LEU A 34 1.61 14.77 -2.94
C LEU A 34 0.18 14.96 -2.41
N PRO A 35 -0.16 16.12 -1.81
CA PRO A 35 -1.53 16.43 -1.43
C PRO A 35 -2.52 16.28 -2.60
N GLY A 36 -3.60 15.56 -2.37
CA GLY A 36 -4.63 15.21 -3.35
C GLY A 36 -4.30 14.00 -4.22
N GLU A 37 -3.10 13.44 -4.15
CA GLU A 37 -2.73 12.29 -4.97
C GLU A 37 -3.29 10.97 -4.43
N ARG A 38 -3.56 10.08 -5.39
CA ARG A 38 -3.92 8.69 -5.14
C ARG A 38 -2.96 7.76 -5.86
N ARG A 39 -2.69 6.61 -5.25
CA ARG A 39 -1.95 5.53 -5.89
C ARG A 39 -2.64 4.21 -5.70
N THR A 40 -2.71 3.45 -6.77
CA THR A 40 -3.29 2.11 -6.79
C THR A 40 -2.17 1.08 -6.81
N ILE A 41 -2.15 0.21 -5.80
CA ILE A 41 -1.16 -0.83 -5.60
C ILE A 41 -1.82 -2.19 -5.79
N VAL A 42 -1.19 -3.05 -6.59
CA VAL A 42 -1.60 -4.44 -6.77
C VAL A 42 -0.77 -5.33 -5.85
N LEU A 43 -1.44 -6.00 -4.94
CA LEU A 43 -0.86 -6.99 -4.04
C LEU A 43 -1.14 -8.40 -4.59
N ARG A 44 -0.10 -9.22 -4.68
CA ARG A 44 -0.17 -10.61 -5.14
C ARG A 44 0.47 -11.52 -4.12
N ASP A 45 -0.16 -12.65 -3.86
CA ASP A 45 0.37 -13.70 -3.01
C ASP A 45 -0.15 -15.05 -3.51
N ALA A 46 0.72 -16.06 -3.53
CA ALA A 46 0.41 -17.37 -4.11
C ALA A 46 -0.59 -18.17 -3.28
N SER A 47 -0.76 -17.85 -1.99
CA SER A 47 -1.74 -18.56 -1.12
C SER A 47 -3.18 -18.11 -1.36
N GLY A 48 -3.40 -16.99 -2.05
CA GLY A 48 -4.73 -16.41 -2.27
C GLY A 48 -5.38 -15.83 -1.01
N ARG A 49 -4.66 -15.73 0.12
CA ARG A 49 -5.21 -15.34 1.43
C ARG A 49 -5.23 -13.83 1.70
N LEU A 50 -4.96 -12.99 0.71
CA LEU A 50 -4.91 -11.54 0.89
C LEU A 50 -6.30 -10.98 1.24
N ARG A 51 -6.38 -10.24 2.34
CA ARG A 51 -7.60 -9.50 2.73
C ARG A 51 -7.22 -8.05 2.98
N ALA A 52 -8.07 -7.13 2.53
CA ALA A 52 -7.79 -5.69 2.64
C ALA A 52 -7.60 -5.22 4.09
N ARG A 53 -8.36 -5.83 5.02
CA ARG A 53 -8.27 -5.53 6.46
C ARG A 53 -6.93 -5.92 7.10
N ASP A 54 -6.13 -6.72 6.42
CA ASP A 54 -4.83 -7.17 6.91
C ASP A 54 -3.69 -6.23 6.42
N VAL A 55 -4.00 -5.21 5.60
CA VAL A 55 -3.05 -4.22 5.08
C VAL A 55 -2.86 -3.12 6.12
N THR A 56 -1.61 -2.89 6.53
CA THR A 56 -1.24 -1.69 7.29
C THR A 56 -0.53 -0.70 6.37
N VAL A 57 -0.91 0.58 6.44
CA VAL A 57 -0.25 1.67 5.70
C VAL A 57 0.46 2.58 6.69
N ARG A 58 1.71 2.93 6.42
CA ARG A 58 2.53 3.87 7.22
C ARG A 58 3.19 4.90 6.30
N SER A 59 3.50 6.07 6.85
CA SER A 59 4.29 7.12 6.22
C SER A 59 5.13 7.83 7.29
N CYS A 60 6.23 8.44 6.89
CA CYS A 60 7.15 9.18 7.77
C CYS A 60 7.00 10.69 7.62
#